data_AF-A0A1V4IMV3-F1
#
_entry.id   AF-A0A1V4IMV3-F1
#
_cell.length_a   1.000
_cell.length_b   1.000
_cell.length_c   1.000
_cell.angle_alpha   90.00
_cell.angle_beta   90.00
_cell.angle_gamma   90.00
#
_symmetry.space_group_name_H-M   'P 1'
#
loop_
_entity.id
_entity.type
_entity.pdbx_description
1 polymer ?
#
loop_
_entity_poly.entity_id
_entity_poly.type
_entity_poly.pdbx_seq_one_letter_code
_entity_poly.pdbx_strand_id
1 'polypeptide(L)'
;MLNGILYAQFGTEKHQGTIFGEINGDITERVKELARIFEASDLHYEIQKNIKAFHISHNATAIVIKHFYTNTGMMDVETAKSESTLLKIATELKQNIHLVAKAGIPVIPAQTKLMGELSADDIITMYRQMLSNDFTIDVLLGNHAVSAKAEILLLDEIFHKKMLI
;
A
#
# COMPACT_ATOMS: atom_id res chain seq x y z
N MET A 1 13.34 -18.83 -8.91
CA MET A 1 12.35 -19.86 -9.24
C MET A 1 12.48 -21.01 -8.26
N LEU A 2 11.41 -21.38 -7.57
CA LEU A 2 11.35 -22.61 -6.75
C LEU A 2 10.22 -23.45 -7.35
N ASN A 3 10.47 -24.72 -7.66
CA ASN A 3 9.52 -25.63 -8.32
C ASN A 3 8.96 -25.14 -9.68
N GLY A 4 9.72 -24.35 -10.44
CA GLY A 4 9.26 -23.83 -11.75
C GLY A 4 8.41 -22.57 -11.68
N ILE A 5 8.12 -22.07 -10.48
CA ILE A 5 7.37 -20.83 -10.26
C ILE A 5 8.35 -19.65 -10.23
N LEU A 6 8.15 -18.65 -11.07
CA LEU A 6 8.83 -17.37 -10.96
C LEU A 6 8.29 -16.64 -9.73
N TYR A 7 8.98 -16.78 -8.61
CA TYR A 7 8.86 -15.84 -7.50
C TYR A 7 9.43 -14.51 -7.98
N ALA A 8 8.61 -13.73 -8.67
CA ALA A 8 8.83 -12.30 -8.72
C ALA A 8 8.90 -11.87 -7.25
N GLN A 9 9.99 -11.21 -6.87
CA GLN A 9 10.34 -10.91 -5.47
C GLN A 9 9.33 -9.99 -4.76
N PHE A 10 8.16 -9.75 -5.34
CA PHE A 10 6.99 -9.21 -4.67
C PHE A 10 6.58 -10.26 -3.62
N GLY A 11 6.89 -9.95 -2.36
CA GLY A 11 6.66 -10.71 -1.15
C GLY A 11 5.46 -11.67 -1.14
N THR A 12 5.62 -12.71 -0.33
CA THR A 12 4.76 -13.90 -0.22
C THR A 12 3.36 -13.64 0.35
N GLU A 13 2.88 -12.40 0.38
CA GLU A 13 1.59 -12.06 0.98
C GLU A 13 0.43 -12.25 -0.01
N LYS A 14 -0.68 -12.73 0.53
CA LYS A 14 -1.96 -13.03 -0.15
C LYS A 14 -2.62 -11.81 -0.86
N HIS A 15 -2.01 -10.63 -0.79
CA HIS A 15 -2.47 -9.39 -1.41
C HIS A 15 -1.41 -8.72 -2.30
N GLN A 16 -0.32 -9.44 -2.64
CA GLN A 16 0.69 -8.98 -3.60
C GLN A 16 0.46 -9.51 -5.02
N GLY A 17 -0.71 -10.10 -5.27
CA GLY A 17 -1.17 -10.47 -6.60
C GLY A 17 -1.71 -9.29 -7.39
N THR A 18 -2.03 -9.51 -8.66
CA THR A 18 -2.71 -8.49 -9.45
C THR A 18 -4.15 -8.35 -8.96
N ILE A 19 -4.56 -7.15 -8.54
CA ILE A 19 -5.90 -6.88 -8.00
C ILE A 19 -6.67 -6.07 -9.03
N PHE A 20 -7.84 -6.57 -9.43
CA PHE A 20 -8.66 -5.92 -10.46
C PHE A 20 -10.15 -6.17 -10.23
N GLY A 21 -10.99 -5.37 -10.88
CA GLY A 21 -12.44 -5.51 -10.82
C GLY A 21 -13.13 -4.41 -11.61
N GLU A 22 -14.43 -4.57 -11.84
CA GLU A 22 -15.22 -3.53 -12.50
C GLU A 22 -15.53 -2.38 -11.52
N ILE A 23 -15.62 -1.16 -12.06
CA ILE A 23 -15.95 0.04 -11.27
C ILE A 23 -17.35 -0.08 -10.64
N ASN A 24 -18.29 -0.73 -11.33
CA ASN A 24 -19.65 -0.95 -10.86
C ASN A 24 -19.80 -2.16 -9.92
N GLY A 25 -18.73 -2.95 -9.75
CA GLY A 25 -18.68 -4.13 -8.89
C GLY A 25 -19.24 -5.42 -9.49
N ASP A 26 -19.65 -5.42 -10.75
CA ASP A 26 -20.09 -6.62 -11.44
C ASP A 26 -18.91 -7.55 -11.76
N ILE A 27 -19.18 -8.85 -11.80
CA ILE A 27 -18.23 -9.86 -12.28
C ILE A 27 -18.58 -10.18 -13.73
N THR A 28 -18.04 -9.38 -14.65
CA THR A 28 -18.27 -9.53 -16.09
C THR A 28 -17.46 -10.69 -16.69
N GLU A 29 -17.79 -11.09 -17.91
CA GLU A 29 -16.97 -12.06 -18.65
C GLU A 29 -15.54 -11.56 -18.89
N ARG A 30 -15.33 -10.24 -19.02
CA ARG A 30 -13.99 -9.65 -19.14
C ARG A 30 -13.17 -9.86 -17.87
N VAL A 31 -13.76 -9.67 -16.69
CA VAL A 31 -13.11 -9.98 -15.41
C VAL A 31 -12.77 -11.47 -15.29
N LYS A 32 -13.66 -12.36 -15.71
CA LYS A 32 -13.40 -13.82 -15.71
C LYS A 32 -12.31 -14.22 -16.71
N GLU A 33 -12.23 -13.54 -17.85
CA GLU A 33 -11.18 -13.77 -18.84
C GLU A 33 -9.82 -13.31 -18.33
N LEU A 34 -9.75 -12.13 -17.69
CA LEU A 34 -8.53 -11.68 -17.01
C LEU A 34 -8.06 -12.67 -15.94
N ALA A 35 -8.99 -13.17 -15.11
CA ALA A 35 -8.67 -14.20 -14.12
C ALA A 35 -8.06 -15.45 -14.75
N ARG A 36 -8.64 -15.95 -15.85
CA ARG A 36 -8.10 -17.10 -16.59
C ARG A 36 -6.71 -16.85 -17.18
N ILE A 37 -6.38 -15.62 -17.57
CA ILE A 37 -5.03 -15.26 -18.04
C ILE A 37 -4.01 -15.36 -16.90
N PHE A 38 -4.35 -14.85 -15.71
CA PHE A 38 -3.48 -14.95 -14.54
C PHE A 38 -3.33 -16.41 -14.07
N GLU A 39 -4.42 -17.18 -14.04
CA GLU A 39 -4.40 -18.62 -13.72
C GLU A 39 -3.51 -19.41 -14.69
N ALA A 40 -3.64 -19.19 -16.00
CA ALA A 40 -2.83 -19.86 -17.01
C ALA A 40 -1.33 -19.50 -16.92
N SER A 41 -1.02 -18.37 -16.28
CA SER A 41 0.36 -17.88 -16.08
C SER A 41 0.92 -18.23 -14.71
N ASP A 42 0.17 -18.96 -13.87
CA ASP A 42 0.51 -19.25 -12.46
C ASP A 42 0.80 -17.98 -11.65
N LEU A 43 0.06 -16.90 -11.93
CA LEU A 43 0.16 -15.63 -11.23
C LEU A 43 -1.00 -15.47 -10.24
N HIS A 44 -0.66 -15.08 -9.01
CA HIS A 44 -1.67 -14.77 -8.01
C HIS A 44 -2.48 -13.53 -8.40
N TYR A 45 -3.81 -13.59 -8.18
CA TYR A 45 -4.73 -12.50 -8.46
C TYR A 45 -5.88 -12.44 -7.44
N GLU A 46 -6.53 -11.29 -7.36
CA GLU A 46 -7.75 -11.08 -6.59
C GLU A 46 -8.77 -10.26 -7.39
N ILE A 47 -10.00 -10.78 -7.51
CA ILE A 47 -11.12 -10.02 -8.08
C ILE A 47 -11.79 -9.21 -6.97
N GLN A 48 -11.69 -7.89 -7.05
CA GLN A 48 -12.31 -6.99 -6.09
C GLN A 48 -13.63 -6.41 -6.58
N LYS A 49 -14.72 -6.70 -5.85
CA LYS A 49 -16.07 -6.17 -6.14
C LYS A 49 -16.19 -4.67 -5.87
N ASN A 50 -15.33 -4.10 -5.04
CA ASN A 50 -15.30 -2.66 -4.81
C ASN A 50 -13.90 -2.12 -5.07
N ILE A 51 -13.48 -2.18 -6.33
CA ILE A 51 -12.13 -1.80 -6.76
C ILE A 51 -11.80 -0.34 -6.39
N LYS A 52 -12.81 0.55 -6.37
CA LYS A 52 -12.67 1.93 -5.95
C LYS A 52 -12.31 2.03 -4.46
N ALA A 53 -13.07 1.36 -3.58
CA ALA A 53 -12.78 1.35 -2.15
C ALA A 53 -11.42 0.71 -1.85
N PHE A 54 -11.06 -0.35 -2.57
CA PHE A 54 -9.75 -0.98 -2.48
C PHE A 54 -8.61 0.00 -2.78
N HIS A 55 -8.62 0.67 -3.94
CA HIS A 55 -7.55 1.60 -4.28
C HIS A 55 -7.50 2.84 -3.38
N ILE A 56 -8.64 3.36 -2.91
CA ILE A 56 -8.66 4.47 -1.96
C ILE A 56 -8.06 4.05 -0.61
N SER A 57 -8.42 2.86 -0.14
CA SER A 57 -7.87 2.31 1.12
C SER A 57 -6.38 2.02 1.01
N HIS A 58 -5.93 1.45 -0.12
CA HIS A 58 -4.51 1.24 -0.39
C HIS A 58 -3.75 2.57 -0.49
N ASN A 59 -4.33 3.59 -1.12
CA ASN A 59 -3.70 4.90 -1.20
C ASN A 59 -3.52 5.52 0.19
N ALA A 60 -4.52 5.41 1.08
CA ALA A 60 -4.44 5.87 2.46
C ALA A 60 -3.24 5.30 3.23
N THR A 61 -2.80 4.08 2.89
CA THR A 61 -1.61 3.46 3.47
C THR A 61 -0.33 3.78 2.72
N ALA A 62 -0.37 3.87 1.38
CA ALA A 62 0.83 4.07 0.56
C ALA A 62 1.41 5.49 0.71
N ILE A 63 0.57 6.53 0.81
CA ILE A 63 1.04 7.93 0.79
C ILE A 63 1.88 8.31 2.02
N VAL A 64 1.79 7.57 3.12
CA VAL A 64 2.58 7.85 4.34
C VAL A 64 4.09 7.62 4.12
N ILE A 65 4.46 6.88 3.06
CA ILE A 65 5.85 6.72 2.61
C ILE A 65 6.49 8.09 2.31
N LYS A 66 5.69 9.13 2.08
CA LYS A 66 6.20 10.50 1.89
C LYS A 66 7.12 10.97 3.02
N HIS A 67 6.94 10.46 4.24
CA HIS A 67 7.77 10.78 5.40
C HIS A 67 9.21 10.27 5.30
N PHE A 68 9.50 9.36 4.36
CA PHE A 68 10.86 8.92 4.07
C PHE A 68 11.57 9.82 3.05
N TYR A 69 10.89 10.77 2.41
CA TYR A 69 11.54 11.70 1.51
C TYR A 69 12.31 12.79 2.25
N THR A 70 13.45 13.15 1.69
CA THR A 70 14.23 14.34 2.04
C THR A 70 14.27 15.30 0.84
N ASN A 71 14.89 16.46 1.01
CA ASN A 71 15.07 17.41 -0.10
C ASN A 71 15.97 16.85 -1.21
N THR A 72 16.87 15.93 -0.88
CA THR A 72 17.91 15.42 -1.79
C THR A 72 17.74 13.95 -2.18
N GLY A 73 16.72 13.25 -1.67
CA GLY A 73 16.47 11.85 -1.99
C GLY A 73 15.63 11.14 -0.92
N MET A 74 15.99 9.91 -0.60
CA MET A 74 15.42 9.16 0.53
C MET A 74 16.22 9.41 1.80
N MET A 75 15.60 9.18 2.95
CA MET A 75 16.29 9.05 4.23
C MET A 75 17.19 7.81 4.23
N ASP A 76 18.26 7.84 5.03
CA ASP A 76 19.00 6.62 5.38
C ASP A 76 18.16 5.71 6.30
N VAL A 77 18.52 4.43 6.36
CA VAL A 77 17.78 3.41 7.09
C VAL A 77 17.66 3.72 8.58
N GLU A 78 18.70 4.29 9.21
CA GLU A 78 18.70 4.60 10.64
C GLU A 78 17.72 5.75 10.93
N THR A 79 17.75 6.81 10.13
CA THR A 79 16.79 7.91 10.21
C THR A 79 15.35 7.44 9.93
N ALA A 80 15.16 6.55 8.96
CA ALA A 80 13.86 5.96 8.64
C ALA A 80 13.30 5.11 9.79
N LYS A 81 14.16 4.40 10.54
CA LYS A 81 13.81 3.60 11.72
C LYS A 81 13.63 4.41 13.01
N SER A 82 13.99 5.70 12.99
CA SER A 82 13.86 6.56 14.16
C SER A 82 12.41 6.64 14.64
N GLU A 83 12.24 6.71 15.95
CA GLU A 83 10.92 6.82 16.56
C GLU A 83 10.15 8.04 16.05
N SER A 84 10.85 9.17 15.85
CA SER A 84 10.23 10.38 15.33
C SER A 84 9.68 10.25 13.90
N THR A 85 10.36 9.52 13.02
CA THR A 85 9.88 9.29 11.65
C THR A 85 8.71 8.32 11.65
N LEU A 86 8.84 7.21 12.38
CA LEU A 86 7.80 6.18 12.43
C LEU A 86 6.54 6.64 13.17
N LEU A 87 6.66 7.54 14.14
CA LEU A 87 5.50 8.16 14.79
C LEU A 87 4.70 9.01 13.81
N LYS A 88 5.35 9.80 12.94
CA LYS A 88 4.65 10.57 11.89
C LYS A 88 3.87 9.65 10.96
N ILE A 89 4.50 8.56 10.52
CA ILE A 89 3.88 7.53 9.69
C ILE A 89 2.68 6.92 10.40
N ALA A 90 2.84 6.51 11.67
CA ALA A 90 1.76 5.88 12.44
C ALA A 90 0.58 6.83 12.65
N THR A 91 0.84 8.09 13.01
CA THR A 91 -0.20 9.10 13.19
C THR A 91 -0.96 9.34 11.88
N GLU A 92 -0.26 9.58 10.78
CA GLU A 92 -0.90 9.91 9.52
C GLU A 92 -1.61 8.70 8.88
N LEU A 93 -1.04 7.50 8.99
CA LEU A 93 -1.68 6.26 8.54
C LEU A 93 -3.06 6.08 9.18
N LYS A 94 -3.13 6.22 10.50
CA LYS A 94 -4.39 6.11 11.24
C LYS A 94 -5.37 7.22 10.85
N GLN A 95 -4.88 8.44 10.70
CA GLN A 95 -5.68 9.58 10.26
C GLN A 95 -6.27 9.33 8.85
N ASN A 96 -5.46 8.86 7.90
CA ASN A 96 -5.89 8.60 6.53
C ASN A 96 -6.95 7.49 6.47
N ILE A 97 -6.74 6.39 7.20
CA ILE A 97 -7.74 5.30 7.29
C ILE A 97 -9.05 5.81 7.89
N HIS A 98 -8.97 6.64 8.94
CA HIS A 98 -10.15 7.25 9.56
C HIS A 98 -10.87 8.20 8.58
N LEU A 99 -10.14 8.99 7.81
CA LEU A 99 -10.70 9.89 6.79
C LEU A 99 -11.48 9.11 5.72
N VAL A 100 -10.93 7.99 5.22
CA VAL A 100 -11.64 7.12 4.27
C VAL A 100 -12.95 6.60 4.87
N ALA A 101 -12.90 6.09 6.10
CA ALA A 101 -14.09 5.59 6.79
C ALA A 101 -15.13 6.70 7.02
N LYS A 102 -14.70 7.89 7.40
CA LYS A 102 -15.55 9.07 7.63
C LYS A 102 -16.24 9.55 6.35
N ALA A 103 -15.57 9.41 5.20
CA ALA A 103 -16.13 9.70 3.89
C ALA A 103 -17.17 8.66 3.42
N GLY A 104 -17.53 7.68 4.26
CA GLY A 104 -18.50 6.62 3.92
C GLY A 104 -17.95 5.56 2.97
N ILE A 105 -16.64 5.55 2.73
CA ILE A 105 -15.98 4.57 1.88
C ILE A 105 -15.57 3.38 2.76
N PRO A 106 -15.94 2.14 2.40
CA PRO A 106 -15.47 0.96 3.11
C PRO A 106 -13.94 0.86 3.07
N VAL A 107 -13.30 0.69 4.22
CA VAL A 107 -11.85 0.43 4.28
C VAL A 107 -11.61 -1.05 4.01
N ILE A 108 -11.01 -1.36 2.86
CA ILE A 108 -10.73 -2.74 2.43
C ILE A 108 -9.31 -2.86 1.85
N PRO A 109 -8.64 -4.02 1.97
CA PRO A 109 -9.11 -5.24 2.64
C PRO A 109 -9.17 -5.07 4.17
N ALA A 110 -9.71 -6.07 4.87
CA ALA A 110 -9.93 -6.00 6.32
C ALA A 110 -8.62 -5.70 7.09
N GLN A 111 -7.48 -6.16 6.58
CA GLN A 111 -6.16 -5.88 7.14
C GLN A 111 -5.84 -4.38 7.14
N THR A 112 -6.18 -3.65 6.07
CA THR A 112 -6.03 -2.19 6.03
C THR A 112 -6.90 -1.51 7.07
N LYS A 113 -8.12 -2.00 7.29
CA LYS A 113 -8.98 -1.49 8.36
C LYS A 113 -8.35 -1.72 9.73
N LEU A 114 -7.84 -2.93 9.99
CA LEU A 114 -7.17 -3.29 11.24
C LEU A 114 -5.96 -2.39 11.52
N MET A 115 -5.19 -1.99 10.50
CA MET A 115 -4.07 -1.06 10.67
C MET A 115 -4.49 0.29 11.28
N GLY A 116 -5.71 0.76 11.01
CA GLY A 116 -6.24 1.99 11.61
C GLY A 116 -6.59 1.84 13.10
N GLU A 117 -6.79 0.61 13.56
CA GLU A 117 -7.17 0.27 14.94
C GLU A 117 -5.95 -0.03 15.83
N LEU A 118 -4.79 -0.36 15.23
CA LEU A 118 -3.53 -0.61 15.92
C LEU A 118 -3.05 0.58 16.77
N SER A 119 -2.30 0.31 17.84
CA SER A 119 -1.60 1.38 18.57
C SER A 119 -0.49 2.00 17.71
N ALA A 120 -0.04 3.20 18.06
CA ALA A 120 1.10 3.80 17.35
C ALA A 120 2.36 2.92 17.49
N ASP A 121 2.57 2.32 18.66
CA ASP A 121 3.71 1.45 18.95
C ASP A 121 3.69 0.16 18.12
N ASP A 122 2.51 -0.41 17.87
CA ASP A 122 2.37 -1.59 17.00
C ASP A 122 2.75 -1.24 15.56
N ILE A 123 2.29 -0.09 15.06
CA ILE A 123 2.63 0.38 13.71
C ILE A 123 4.12 0.68 13.61
N ILE A 124 4.71 1.34 14.61
CA ILE A 124 6.15 1.60 14.69
C ILE A 124 6.93 0.29 14.65
N THR A 125 6.51 -0.72 15.42
CA THR A 125 7.15 -2.04 15.46
C THR A 125 7.07 -2.73 14.10
N MET A 126 5.90 -2.71 13.45
CA MET A 126 5.70 -3.24 12.10
C MET A 126 6.64 -2.57 11.09
N TYR A 127 6.73 -1.23 11.08
CA TYR A 127 7.63 -0.52 10.17
C TYR A 127 9.10 -0.78 10.46
N ARG A 128 9.51 -0.94 11.74
CA ARG A 128 10.89 -1.34 12.08
C ARG A 128 11.22 -2.72 11.54
N GLN A 129 10.28 -3.66 11.63
CA GLN A 129 10.44 -5.00 11.08
C GLN A 129 10.53 -4.98 9.56
N MET A 130 9.65 -4.22 8.89
CA MET A 130 9.71 -3.99 7.44
C MET A 130 11.06 -3.41 7.02
N LEU A 131 11.54 -2.36 7.69
CA LEU A 131 12.83 -1.72 7.41
C LEU A 131 14.04 -2.55 7.86
N SER A 132 13.84 -3.78 8.36
CA SER A 132 14.92 -4.73 8.65
C SER A 132 15.04 -5.82 7.58
N ASN A 133 14.24 -5.72 6.51
CA ASN A 133 14.30 -6.60 5.34
C ASN A 133 14.91 -5.85 4.14
N ASP A 134 15.98 -6.38 3.57
CA ASP A 134 16.73 -5.71 2.48
C ASP A 134 15.87 -5.42 1.24
N PHE A 135 14.94 -6.30 0.89
CA PHE A 135 14.01 -6.06 -0.22
C PHE A 135 13.08 -4.89 0.08
N THR A 136 12.50 -4.87 1.28
CA THR A 136 11.63 -3.75 1.69
C THR A 136 12.41 -2.44 1.81
N ILE A 137 13.67 -2.47 2.25
CA ILE A 137 14.55 -1.29 2.23
C ILE A 137 14.75 -0.82 0.79
N ASP A 138 15.08 -1.71 -0.14
CA ASP A 138 15.26 -1.32 -1.54
C ASP A 138 13.97 -0.75 -2.13
N VAL A 139 12.81 -1.34 -1.82
CA VAL A 139 11.47 -0.88 -2.26
C VAL A 139 11.07 0.47 -1.63
N LEU A 140 11.34 0.69 -0.35
CA LEU A 140 10.88 1.91 0.33
C LEU A 140 11.89 3.05 0.27
N LEU A 141 13.18 2.76 0.17
CA LEU A 141 14.27 3.73 0.32
C LEU A 141 15.28 3.69 -0.85
N GLY A 142 15.15 2.76 -1.80
CA GLY A 142 16.04 2.65 -2.95
C GLY A 142 15.80 3.70 -4.03
N ASN A 143 16.59 3.63 -5.10
CA ASN A 143 16.61 4.67 -6.14
C ASN A 143 15.29 4.83 -6.88
N HIS A 144 14.53 3.75 -7.06
CA HIS A 144 13.22 3.84 -7.72
C HIS A 144 12.20 4.65 -6.88
N ALA A 145 12.31 4.62 -5.55
CA ALA A 145 11.46 5.40 -4.65
C ALA A 145 11.70 6.91 -4.82
N VAL A 146 12.94 7.33 -5.12
CA VAL A 146 13.28 8.73 -5.42
C VAL A 146 12.51 9.22 -6.63
N SER A 147 12.43 8.42 -7.70
CA SER A 147 11.70 8.76 -8.92
C SER A 147 10.19 8.89 -8.69
N ALA A 148 9.64 8.18 -7.69
CA ALA A 148 8.23 8.23 -7.34
C ALA A 148 7.84 9.45 -6.45
N LYS A 149 8.81 10.26 -5.99
CA LYS A 149 8.57 11.35 -5.03
C LYS A 149 7.47 12.31 -5.46
N ALA A 150 7.56 12.81 -6.69
CA ALA A 150 6.59 13.78 -7.21
C ALA A 150 5.17 13.18 -7.25
N GLU A 151 5.07 11.90 -7.61
CA GLU A 151 3.79 11.18 -7.67
C GLU A 151 3.20 10.97 -6.28
N ILE A 152 3.99 10.50 -5.31
CA ILE A 152 3.50 10.27 -3.93
C ILE A 152 3.04 11.59 -3.29
N LEU A 153 3.76 12.70 -3.48
CA LEU A 153 3.35 14.00 -2.96
C LEU A 153 2.07 14.51 -3.63
N LEU A 154 1.90 14.30 -4.94
CA LEU A 154 0.67 14.66 -5.65
C LEU A 154 -0.50 13.79 -5.20
N LEU A 155 -0.29 12.49 -5.01
CA LEU A 155 -1.30 11.57 -4.50
C LEU A 155 -1.75 11.96 -3.10
N ASP A 156 -0.82 12.34 -2.23
CA ASP A 156 -1.10 12.84 -0.89
C ASP A 156 -1.99 14.09 -0.91
N GLU A 157 -1.65 15.07 -1.74
CA GLU A 157 -2.44 16.30 -1.90
C GLU A 157 -3.87 15.98 -2.39
N ILE A 158 -3.98 15.17 -3.45
CA ILE A 158 -5.27 14.80 -4.04
C ILE A 158 -6.11 13.98 -3.06
N PHE A 159 -5.49 13.07 -2.31
CA PHE A 159 -6.15 12.24 -1.30
C PHE A 159 -6.82 13.13 -0.25
N HIS A 160 -6.06 14.03 0.37
CA HIS A 160 -6.58 14.92 1.42
C HIS A 160 -7.66 15.86 0.88
N LYS A 161 -7.48 16.41 -0.32
CA LYS A 161 -8.52 17.25 -0.97
C LYS A 161 -9.83 16.50 -1.19
N LYS A 162 -9.78 15.20 -1.52
CA LYS A 162 -10.97 14.37 -1.75
C LYS A 162 -11.63 13.86 -0.47
N MET A 163 -10.87 13.65 0.60
CA MET A 163 -11.39 13.11 1.86
C MET A 163 -11.92 14.17 2.83
N LEU A 164 -11.65 15.46 2.58
CA LEU A 164 -12.15 16.60 3.37
C LEU A 164 -13.51 17.14 2.89
N ILE A 165 -14.11 16.55 1.85
CA ILE A 165 -15.43 16.88 1.30
C ILE A 165 -16.45 15.93 1.92
#